data_AF-A0A7Y3XGQ4-F1
#
_entry.id   AF-A0A7Y3XGQ4-F1
#
_cell.length_a   1.000
_cell.length_b   1.000
_cell.length_c   1.000
_cell.angle_alpha   90.00
_cell.angle_beta   90.00
_cell.angle_gamma   90.00
#
_symmetry.space_group_name_H-M   'P 1'
#
loop_
_entity.id
_entity.type
_entity.pdbx_description
1 polymer ?
#
loop_
_entity_poly.entity_id
_entity_poly.type
_entity_poly.pdbx_seq_one_letter_code
_entity_poly.pdbx_strand_id
1 'polypeptide(L)'
;MRDAHERHPFASTLRLYAAGIGAGLMMIAGAAAQESAPVRADVVQLESVQAMRTVTGTIVEQRRSIVASEQDGLVIEVPFDTGDTVKAGDILAVLDSDILQLEIQESQAQLAAAEATIDEYQADRDRLALDYESVLEMQQQGAAKPKEIDDARSMLDAAAARLTAANRSMHLAEVRVRLVERRLKGTVIKAPFDGVVVVKHTEVGQWMNIGGPVVEIIATSRMDAVLEVPERYIGHLAAGMDLSVKPASMNASVTGSIRGIIPLGDTQARTYPVKVALENPDGSLLPGMSVSGLIPTGDRMQAITVNQDAITMTAMGSVIYVIRDGRVSPVPIEAAPGASAGRVVANGQGLAEGDLVVIEGNERLYPGAGVQIVNASEFAAGSSEAPPTVGEGDDGDDTNPQTRKATYDTTSADNG
;
A
#
# COMPACT_ATOMS: atom_id res chain seq x y z
N MET A 1 42.67 86.20 -28.59
CA MET A 1 42.01 86.66 -27.36
C MET A 1 42.69 85.88 -26.24
N ARG A 2 43.77 86.42 -25.64
CA ARG A 2 43.78 87.36 -24.49
C ARG A 2 43.08 86.72 -23.28
N ASP A 3 43.62 86.57 -22.08
CA ASP A 3 44.85 87.01 -21.39
C ASP A 3 44.98 86.05 -20.18
N ALA A 4 46.13 85.49 -19.79
CA ALA A 4 47.31 86.10 -19.14
C ALA A 4 47.09 86.56 -17.67
N HIS A 5 47.76 85.88 -16.73
CA HIS A 5 48.60 86.42 -15.62
C HIS A 5 49.03 85.25 -14.71
N GLU A 6 50.30 84.80 -14.74
CA GLU A 6 51.47 85.30 -13.97
C GLU A 6 51.33 85.07 -12.45
N ARG A 7 52.29 84.52 -11.67
CA ARG A 7 53.70 84.91 -11.50
C ARG A 7 54.55 83.78 -10.83
N HIS A 8 55.68 83.41 -11.47
CA HIS A 8 57.11 83.38 -11.06
C HIS A 8 57.56 83.36 -9.55
N PRO A 9 58.87 83.16 -9.22
CA PRO A 9 59.68 81.92 -9.27
C PRO A 9 60.60 81.80 -8.00
N PHE A 10 61.45 80.78 -7.87
CA PHE A 10 62.80 80.94 -7.26
C PHE A 10 63.72 79.76 -7.63
N ALA A 11 64.82 80.08 -8.31
CA ALA A 11 66.03 79.26 -8.47
C ALA A 11 66.86 79.39 -7.17
N SER A 12 67.78 78.51 -6.76
CA SER A 12 69.01 78.15 -7.46
C SER A 12 69.94 77.33 -6.53
N THR A 13 70.69 76.41 -7.14
CA THR A 13 72.08 75.95 -6.83
C THR A 13 72.45 75.34 -5.47
N LEU A 14 72.94 74.09 -5.46
CA LEU A 14 74.38 73.77 -5.26
C LEU A 14 74.72 72.30 -5.63
N ARG A 15 75.82 72.10 -6.36
CA ARG A 15 76.47 70.81 -6.70
C ARG A 15 77.41 70.39 -5.57
N LEU A 16 77.55 69.11 -5.23
CA LEU A 16 78.82 68.33 -5.23
C LEU A 16 78.67 66.88 -4.68
N TYR A 17 79.23 65.92 -5.44
CA TYR A 17 79.90 64.66 -5.08
C TYR A 17 79.56 63.92 -3.76
N ALA A 18 79.15 62.65 -3.90
CA ALA A 18 79.88 61.50 -3.33
C ALA A 18 79.36 60.18 -3.91
N ALA A 19 80.25 59.44 -4.58
CA ALA A 19 80.08 58.04 -4.92
C ALA A 19 80.38 57.17 -3.68
N GLY A 20 79.62 56.09 -3.47
CA GLY A 20 79.96 55.11 -2.44
C GLY A 20 78.87 54.08 -2.11
N ILE A 21 78.95 52.92 -2.77
CA ILE A 21 78.83 51.55 -2.24
C ILE A 21 77.52 51.14 -1.52
N GLY A 22 76.89 50.07 -2.03
CA GLY A 22 76.47 48.97 -1.16
C GLY A 22 75.02 48.51 -1.25
N ALA A 23 74.85 47.32 -1.86
CA ALA A 23 73.91 46.25 -1.48
C ALA A 23 72.41 46.58 -1.28
N GLY A 24 71.54 45.97 -2.10
CA GLY A 24 70.13 45.87 -1.74
C GLY A 24 69.21 45.27 -2.80
N LEU A 25 68.85 44.00 -2.58
CA LEU A 25 67.61 43.32 -2.99
C LEU A 25 67.37 42.96 -4.47
N MET A 26 67.70 41.71 -4.74
CA MET A 26 66.94 40.81 -5.62
C MET A 26 65.74 40.26 -4.80
N MET A 27 64.51 40.56 -5.18
CA MET A 27 63.26 39.91 -4.73
C MET A 27 62.39 39.78 -5.98
N ILE A 28 62.45 38.67 -6.70
CA ILE A 28 61.64 37.45 -6.52
C ILE A 28 60.14 37.77 -6.49
N ALA A 29 59.52 37.53 -7.65
CA ALA A 29 58.10 37.33 -7.81
C ALA A 29 57.68 36.09 -6.99
N GLY A 30 57.05 36.33 -5.84
CA GLY A 30 56.23 35.33 -5.17
C GLY A 30 54.83 35.38 -5.75
N ALA A 31 54.53 34.47 -6.68
CA ALA A 31 53.16 34.14 -7.00
C ALA A 31 52.52 33.61 -5.70
N ALA A 32 51.57 34.35 -5.14
CA ALA A 32 50.73 33.86 -4.07
C ALA A 32 49.99 32.62 -4.60
N ALA A 33 50.42 31.44 -4.16
CA ALA A 33 49.62 30.24 -4.27
C ALA A 33 48.35 30.51 -3.48
N GLN A 34 47.25 30.74 -4.20
CA GLN A 34 45.93 30.95 -3.63
C GLN A 34 45.57 29.68 -2.85
N GLU A 35 45.56 29.76 -1.52
CA GLU A 35 45.17 28.67 -0.63
C GLU A 35 43.70 28.31 -0.93
N SER A 36 43.49 27.24 -1.69
CA SER A 36 42.16 26.77 -2.06
C SER A 36 41.70 25.76 -1.01
N ALA A 37 40.62 26.08 -0.30
CA ALA A 37 40.07 25.17 0.70
C ALA A 37 39.48 23.92 0.01
N PRO A 38 39.82 22.68 0.46
CA PRO A 38 39.18 21.49 -0.06
C PRO A 38 37.71 21.46 0.36
N VAL A 39 36.82 21.26 -0.61
CA VAL A 39 35.38 21.18 -0.38
C VAL A 39 34.79 20.01 -1.15
N ARG A 40 33.71 19.43 -0.64
CA ARG A 40 32.86 18.57 -1.46
C ARG A 40 31.70 19.38 -2.01
N ALA A 41 31.42 19.15 -3.28
CA ALA A 41 30.34 19.81 -3.98
C ALA A 41 29.30 18.79 -4.44
N ASP A 42 28.05 19.25 -4.52
CA ASP A 42 26.96 18.56 -5.20
C ASP A 42 26.40 19.46 -6.29
N VAL A 43 25.76 18.85 -7.29
CA VAL A 43 25.18 19.57 -8.41
C VAL A 43 23.73 19.97 -8.07
N VAL A 44 23.39 21.21 -8.38
CA VAL A 44 22.02 21.72 -8.30
C VAL A 44 21.19 21.07 -9.41
N GLN A 45 20.03 20.53 -9.06
CA GLN A 45 19.17 19.78 -9.99
C GLN A 45 17.84 20.50 -10.16
N LEU A 46 17.25 20.40 -11.36
CA LEU A 46 15.86 20.78 -11.59
C LEU A 46 15.00 19.52 -11.45
N GLU A 47 14.18 19.46 -10.41
CA GLU A 47 13.30 18.32 -10.15
C GLU A 47 11.84 18.72 -10.17
N SER A 48 10.99 17.77 -10.59
CA SER A 48 9.55 17.88 -10.42
C SER A 48 9.18 17.53 -8.98
N VAL A 49 8.90 18.55 -8.17
CA VAL A 49 8.58 18.43 -6.75
C VAL A 49 7.08 18.61 -6.50
N GLN A 50 6.60 18.02 -5.41
CA GLN A 50 5.22 18.18 -4.97
C GLN A 50 5.19 18.34 -3.45
N ALA A 51 4.47 19.35 -2.97
CA ALA A 51 4.27 19.52 -1.54
C ALA A 51 3.43 18.35 -1.01
N MET A 52 3.90 17.73 0.07
CA MET A 52 3.25 16.58 0.69
C MET A 52 2.87 16.90 2.14
N ARG A 53 1.80 16.26 2.64
CA ARG A 53 1.37 16.38 4.03
C ARG A 53 0.94 15.03 4.57
N THR A 54 1.24 14.80 5.83
CA THR A 54 0.79 13.61 6.55
C THR A 54 -0.64 13.78 7.02
N VAL A 55 -1.48 12.78 6.76
CA VAL A 55 -2.84 12.64 7.28
C VAL A 55 -2.97 11.34 8.04
N THR A 56 -3.89 11.30 9.00
CA THR A 56 -4.17 10.11 9.79
C THR A 56 -5.28 9.27 9.17
N GLY A 57 -5.29 7.99 9.50
CA GLY A 57 -6.32 7.06 9.09
C GLY A 57 -6.29 5.77 9.89
N THR A 58 -7.08 4.80 9.44
CA THR A 58 -7.21 3.48 10.08
C THR A 58 -7.20 2.37 9.04
N ILE A 59 -6.60 1.23 9.37
CA ILE A 59 -6.69 0.00 8.56
C ILE A 59 -8.07 -0.63 8.76
N VAL A 60 -8.72 -1.00 7.67
CA VAL A 60 -9.97 -1.77 7.67
C VAL A 60 -9.84 -2.96 6.73
N GLU A 61 -10.61 -4.00 7.00
CA GLU A 61 -10.74 -5.16 6.14
C GLU A 61 -11.44 -4.82 4.82
N GLN A 62 -11.01 -5.44 3.72
CA GLN A 62 -11.68 -5.24 2.42
C GLN A 62 -13.02 -5.97 2.34
N ARG A 63 -13.11 -7.13 2.99
CA ARG A 63 -14.31 -7.97 3.02
C ARG A 63 -14.55 -8.43 4.44
N ARG A 64 -15.78 -8.24 4.88
CA ARG A 64 -16.34 -8.71 6.14
C ARG A 64 -17.67 -9.38 5.84
N SER A 65 -17.90 -10.56 6.38
CA SER A 65 -19.15 -11.28 6.17
C SER A 65 -19.56 -12.01 7.45
N ILE A 66 -20.78 -11.75 7.88
CA ILE A 66 -21.47 -12.58 8.87
C ILE A 66 -22.12 -13.70 8.07
N VAL A 67 -21.53 -14.88 8.12
CA VAL A 67 -22.05 -16.07 7.45
C VAL A 67 -23.25 -16.56 8.24
N ALA A 68 -24.39 -16.67 7.56
CA ALA A 68 -25.65 -17.08 8.15
C ALA A 68 -26.05 -18.48 7.69
N SER A 69 -26.93 -19.12 8.45
CA SER A 69 -27.49 -20.40 8.08
C SER A 69 -28.50 -20.28 6.95
N GLU A 70 -28.42 -21.17 5.96
CA GLU A 70 -29.41 -21.27 4.89
C GLU A 70 -30.62 -22.12 5.29
N GLN A 71 -30.47 -23.01 6.28
CA GLN A 71 -31.50 -23.94 6.74
C GLN A 71 -31.68 -23.86 8.26
N ASP A 72 -32.84 -24.29 8.74
CA ASP A 72 -33.06 -24.58 10.14
C ASP A 72 -32.54 -25.98 10.51
N GLY A 73 -32.07 -26.14 11.74
CA GLY A 73 -31.59 -27.44 12.21
C GLY A 73 -30.70 -27.35 13.45
N LEU A 74 -30.45 -28.51 14.06
CA LEU A 74 -29.52 -28.65 15.17
C LEU A 74 -28.08 -28.60 14.65
N VAL A 75 -27.22 -27.77 15.24
CA VAL A 75 -25.80 -27.75 14.92
C VAL A 75 -25.13 -29.00 15.49
N ILE A 76 -24.55 -29.83 14.63
CA ILE A 76 -23.85 -31.07 15.04
C ILE A 76 -22.33 -30.92 15.03
N GLU A 77 -21.81 -29.99 14.23
CA GLU A 77 -20.36 -29.77 14.10
C GLU A 77 -20.07 -28.29 13.83
N VAL A 78 -19.04 -27.77 14.52
CA VAL A 78 -18.44 -26.45 14.28
C VAL A 78 -16.92 -26.65 14.39
N PRO A 79 -16.20 -26.88 13.28
CA PRO A 79 -14.80 -27.32 13.32
C PRO A 79 -13.79 -26.17 13.47
N PHE A 80 -14.24 -24.96 13.81
CA PHE A 80 -13.40 -23.77 13.91
C PHE A 80 -13.70 -22.97 15.17
N ASP A 81 -12.68 -22.32 15.69
CA ASP A 81 -12.77 -21.35 16.76
C ASP A 81 -12.37 -19.94 16.30
N THR A 82 -12.69 -18.95 17.14
CA THR A 82 -12.28 -17.56 16.92
C THR A 82 -10.76 -17.46 16.84
N GLY A 83 -10.25 -16.86 15.77
CA GLY A 83 -8.82 -16.73 15.46
C GLY A 83 -8.33 -17.70 14.40
N ASP A 84 -9.11 -18.74 14.05
CA ASP A 84 -8.72 -19.69 13.03
C ASP A 84 -8.78 -19.09 11.62
N THR A 85 -7.84 -19.51 10.78
CA THR A 85 -7.81 -19.16 9.36
C THR A 85 -8.62 -20.17 8.56
N VAL A 86 -9.46 -19.67 7.66
CA VAL A 86 -10.34 -20.48 6.79
C VAL A 86 -10.10 -20.13 5.32
N LYS A 87 -10.26 -21.12 4.45
CA LYS A 87 -10.25 -20.95 2.99
C LYS A 87 -11.67 -20.98 2.43
N ALA A 88 -11.85 -20.39 1.26
CA ALA A 88 -13.10 -20.44 0.53
C ALA A 88 -13.54 -21.90 0.32
N GLY A 89 -14.76 -22.22 0.76
CA GLY A 89 -15.34 -23.57 0.68
C GLY A 89 -15.13 -24.45 1.92
N ASP A 90 -14.32 -24.03 2.89
CA ASP A 90 -14.16 -24.76 4.16
C ASP A 90 -15.48 -24.81 4.93
N ILE A 91 -15.73 -25.89 5.66
CA ILE A 91 -16.99 -26.15 6.37
C ILE A 91 -16.98 -25.41 7.70
N LEU A 92 -17.84 -24.41 7.85
CA LEU A 92 -17.93 -23.59 9.07
C LEU A 92 -18.85 -24.19 10.12
N ALA A 93 -19.94 -24.82 9.67
CA ALA A 93 -20.84 -25.55 10.54
C ALA A 93 -21.61 -26.60 9.73
N VAL A 94 -21.99 -27.67 10.41
CA VAL A 94 -22.87 -28.72 9.87
C VAL A 94 -24.11 -28.79 10.73
N LEU A 95 -25.26 -28.74 10.09
CA LEU A 95 -26.56 -29.00 10.71
C LEU A 95 -26.95 -30.46 10.51
N ASP A 96 -27.71 -30.98 11.47
CA ASP A 96 -28.42 -32.25 11.35
C ASP A 96 -29.25 -32.25 10.06
N SER A 97 -29.08 -33.30 9.27
CA SER A 97 -29.66 -33.44 7.93
C SER A 97 -30.50 -34.69 7.77
N ASP A 98 -30.74 -35.45 8.84
CA ASP A 98 -31.39 -36.76 8.77
C ASP A 98 -32.78 -36.67 8.15
N ILE A 99 -33.56 -35.66 8.54
CA ILE A 99 -34.90 -35.41 7.99
C ILE A 99 -34.83 -35.13 6.48
N LEU A 100 -33.88 -34.29 6.03
CA LEU A 100 -33.73 -33.95 4.61
C LEU A 100 -33.25 -35.15 3.78
N GLN A 101 -32.42 -36.03 4.35
CA GLN A 101 -32.02 -37.26 3.69
C GLN A 101 -33.22 -38.19 3.47
N LEU A 102 -34.11 -38.32 4.45
CA LEU A 102 -35.35 -39.08 4.32
C LEU A 102 -36.30 -38.45 3.29
N GLU A 103 -36.43 -37.12 3.24
CA GLU A 103 -37.22 -36.41 2.23
C GLU A 103 -36.66 -36.61 0.80
N ILE A 104 -35.34 -36.71 0.63
CA ILE A 104 -34.72 -37.04 -0.66
C ILE A 104 -35.13 -38.44 -1.08
N GLN A 105 -35.04 -39.43 -0.18
CA GLN A 105 -35.43 -40.81 -0.47
C GLN A 105 -36.91 -40.89 -0.87
N GLU A 106 -37.80 -40.20 -0.15
CA GLU A 106 -39.22 -40.11 -0.50
C GLU A 106 -39.41 -39.49 -1.89
N SER A 107 -38.75 -38.38 -2.18
CA SER A 107 -38.88 -37.66 -3.45
C SER A 107 -38.33 -38.49 -4.63
N GLN A 108 -37.26 -39.25 -4.41
CA GLN A 108 -36.70 -40.17 -5.40
C GLN A 108 -37.64 -41.35 -5.68
N ALA A 109 -38.31 -41.89 -4.65
CA ALA A 109 -39.32 -42.93 -4.84
C ALA A 109 -40.54 -42.41 -5.64
N GLN A 110 -40.95 -41.15 -5.40
CA GLN A 110 -42.00 -40.49 -6.18
C GLN A 110 -41.60 -40.30 -7.65
N LEU A 111 -40.35 -39.92 -7.91
CA LEU A 111 -39.81 -39.82 -9.27
C LEU A 111 -39.82 -41.18 -9.98
N ALA A 112 -39.33 -42.23 -9.32
CA ALA A 112 -39.34 -43.59 -9.87
C ALA A 112 -40.76 -44.10 -10.18
N ALA A 113 -41.75 -43.77 -9.34
CA ALA A 113 -43.14 -44.10 -9.61
C ALA A 113 -43.70 -43.35 -10.84
N ALA A 114 -43.31 -42.08 -11.03
CA ALA A 114 -43.70 -41.30 -12.20
C ALA A 114 -43.04 -41.81 -13.49
N GLU A 115 -41.78 -42.26 -13.41
CA GLU A 115 -41.07 -42.92 -14.52
C GLU A 115 -41.78 -44.22 -14.94
N ALA A 116 -42.13 -45.08 -13.98
CA ALA A 116 -42.89 -46.30 -14.28
C ALA A 116 -44.27 -46.02 -14.91
N THR A 117 -44.93 -44.93 -14.51
CA THR A 117 -46.21 -44.49 -15.12
C THR A 117 -46.02 -44.04 -16.56
N ILE A 118 -44.89 -43.40 -16.88
CA ILE A 118 -44.56 -43.05 -18.26
C ILE A 118 -44.38 -44.31 -19.09
N ASP A 119 -43.63 -45.31 -18.60
CA ASP A 119 -43.43 -46.57 -19.32
C ASP A 119 -44.77 -47.27 -19.64
N GLU A 120 -45.69 -47.29 -18.67
CA GLU A 120 -47.06 -47.82 -18.87
C GLU A 120 -47.81 -47.07 -19.98
N TYR A 121 -47.84 -45.73 -19.92
CA TYR A 121 -48.56 -44.92 -20.90
C TYR A 121 -47.88 -44.86 -22.27
N GLN A 122 -46.56 -45.03 -22.34
CA GLN A 122 -45.84 -45.21 -23.59
C GLN A 122 -46.28 -46.51 -24.26
N ALA A 123 -46.28 -47.62 -23.50
CA ALA A 123 -46.71 -48.91 -24.03
C ALA A 123 -48.18 -48.90 -24.48
N ASP A 124 -49.09 -48.25 -23.73
CA ASP A 124 -50.50 -48.09 -24.12
C ASP A 124 -50.65 -47.26 -25.40
N ARG A 125 -49.94 -46.13 -25.49
CA ARG A 125 -49.94 -45.28 -26.68
C ARG A 125 -49.40 -46.01 -27.91
N ASP A 126 -48.33 -46.79 -27.76
CA ASP A 126 -47.71 -47.53 -28.86
C ASP A 126 -48.59 -48.67 -29.35
N ARG A 127 -49.25 -49.38 -28.42
CA ARG A 127 -50.29 -50.35 -28.78
C ARG A 127 -51.42 -49.70 -29.59
N LEU A 128 -51.95 -48.58 -29.12
CA LEU A 128 -53.05 -47.88 -29.81
C LEU A 128 -52.60 -47.28 -31.15
N ALA A 129 -51.32 -46.97 -31.32
CA ALA A 129 -50.77 -46.53 -32.59
C ALA A 129 -50.78 -47.67 -33.63
N LEU A 130 -50.41 -48.89 -33.23
CA LEU A 130 -50.48 -50.08 -34.08
C LEU A 130 -51.93 -50.44 -34.43
N ASP A 131 -52.86 -50.32 -33.47
CA ASP A 131 -54.29 -50.55 -33.70
C ASP A 131 -54.84 -49.54 -34.73
N TYR A 132 -54.47 -48.26 -34.60
CA TYR A 132 -54.85 -47.22 -35.57
C TYR A 132 -54.29 -47.49 -36.97
N GLU A 133 -53.02 -47.88 -37.09
CA GLU A 133 -52.38 -48.25 -38.35
C GLU A 133 -53.11 -49.44 -39.01
N SER A 134 -53.43 -50.46 -38.23
CA SER A 134 -54.18 -51.63 -38.69
C SER A 134 -55.56 -51.26 -39.25
N VAL A 135 -56.26 -50.30 -38.61
CA VAL A 135 -57.56 -49.80 -39.10
C VAL A 135 -57.42 -49.02 -40.41
N LEU A 136 -56.35 -48.24 -40.58
CA LEU A 136 -56.07 -47.56 -41.85
C LEU A 136 -55.76 -48.54 -42.98
N GLU A 137 -55.05 -49.64 -42.71
CA GLU A 137 -54.83 -50.70 -43.69
C GLU A 137 -56.14 -51.38 -44.12
N MET A 138 -57.03 -51.68 -43.15
CA MET A 138 -58.35 -52.24 -43.42
C MET A 138 -59.23 -51.27 -44.25
N GLN A 139 -59.09 -49.96 -44.05
CA GLN A 139 -59.77 -48.96 -44.88
C GLN A 139 -59.31 -49.04 -46.34
N GLN A 140 -58.00 -49.17 -46.59
CA GLN A 140 -57.46 -49.31 -47.96
C GLN A 140 -57.99 -50.54 -48.68
N GLN A 141 -58.31 -51.60 -47.92
CA GLN A 141 -58.93 -52.83 -48.41
C GLN A 141 -60.47 -52.72 -48.52
N GLY A 142 -61.06 -51.57 -48.18
CA GLY A 142 -62.51 -51.33 -48.21
C GLY A 142 -63.30 -51.97 -47.06
N ALA A 143 -62.62 -52.45 -46.01
CA ALA A 143 -63.21 -53.20 -44.91
C ALA A 143 -63.55 -52.34 -43.66
N ALA A 144 -62.92 -51.18 -43.48
CA ALA A 144 -63.16 -50.30 -42.32
C ALA A 144 -64.13 -49.14 -42.63
N LYS A 145 -64.95 -48.77 -41.64
CA LYS A 145 -65.90 -47.63 -41.73
C LYS A 145 -65.25 -46.32 -41.26
N PRO A 146 -65.67 -45.14 -41.75
CA PRO A 146 -65.15 -43.85 -41.28
C PRO A 146 -65.19 -43.68 -39.76
N LYS A 147 -66.28 -44.13 -39.12
CA LYS A 147 -66.42 -44.09 -37.67
C LYS A 147 -65.34 -44.90 -36.93
N GLU A 148 -64.92 -46.05 -37.47
CA GLU A 148 -63.90 -46.89 -36.83
C GLU A 148 -62.53 -46.23 -36.84
N ILE A 149 -62.22 -45.49 -37.92
CA ILE A 149 -61.00 -44.68 -38.03
C ILE A 149 -61.04 -43.53 -37.01
N ASP A 150 -62.16 -42.81 -36.93
CA ASP A 150 -62.33 -41.69 -36.00
C ASP A 150 -62.25 -42.15 -34.54
N ASP A 151 -62.85 -43.30 -34.21
CA ASP A 151 -62.81 -43.90 -32.87
C ASP A 151 -61.35 -44.28 -32.51
N ALA A 152 -60.63 -44.98 -33.41
CA ALA A 152 -59.23 -45.36 -33.19
C ALA A 152 -58.30 -44.14 -33.07
N ARG A 153 -58.49 -43.11 -33.91
CA ARG A 153 -57.75 -41.84 -33.83
C ARG A 153 -57.99 -41.15 -32.50
N SER A 154 -59.24 -41.10 -32.04
CA SER A 154 -59.60 -40.45 -30.78
C SER A 154 -58.98 -41.18 -29.57
N MET A 155 -58.92 -42.51 -29.61
CA MET A 155 -58.24 -43.31 -28.58
C MET A 155 -56.73 -43.04 -28.55
N LEU A 156 -56.08 -43.00 -29.71
CA LEU A 156 -54.65 -42.67 -29.81
C LEU A 156 -54.35 -41.24 -29.31
N ASP A 157 -55.17 -40.25 -29.73
CA ASP A 157 -55.04 -38.86 -29.29
C ASP A 157 -55.20 -38.76 -27.75
N ALA A 158 -56.14 -39.51 -27.16
CA ALA A 158 -56.32 -39.58 -25.71
C ALA A 158 -55.12 -40.21 -24.99
N ALA A 159 -54.54 -41.29 -25.52
CA ALA A 159 -53.35 -41.92 -24.96
C ALA A 159 -52.11 -41.02 -25.05
N ALA A 160 -51.92 -40.33 -26.18
CA ALA A 160 -50.86 -39.33 -26.33
C ALA A 160 -51.01 -38.16 -25.33
N ALA A 161 -52.24 -37.73 -25.05
CA ALA A 161 -52.51 -36.73 -24.03
C ALA A 161 -52.18 -37.24 -22.61
N ARG A 162 -52.50 -38.51 -22.28
CA ARG A 162 -52.12 -39.13 -20.99
C ARG A 162 -50.61 -39.22 -20.82
N LEU A 163 -49.89 -39.68 -21.85
CA LEU A 163 -48.44 -39.71 -21.84
C LEU A 163 -47.83 -38.30 -21.65
N THR A 164 -48.39 -37.29 -22.33
CA THR A 164 -47.96 -35.90 -22.15
C THR A 164 -48.17 -35.45 -20.70
N ALA A 165 -49.31 -35.77 -20.09
CA ALA A 165 -49.59 -35.44 -18.68
C ALA A 165 -48.63 -36.15 -17.72
N ALA A 166 -48.33 -37.43 -17.94
CA ALA A 166 -47.36 -38.18 -17.13
C ALA A 166 -45.95 -37.59 -17.22
N ASN A 167 -45.50 -37.19 -18.41
CA ASN A 167 -44.22 -36.48 -18.58
C ASN A 167 -44.16 -35.18 -17.76
N ARG A 168 -45.26 -34.41 -17.70
CA ARG A 168 -45.33 -33.22 -16.84
C ARG A 168 -45.26 -33.57 -15.36
N SER A 169 -45.89 -34.67 -14.95
CA SER A 169 -45.84 -35.15 -13.57
C SER A 169 -44.44 -35.61 -13.16
N MET A 170 -43.74 -36.36 -14.01
CA MET A 170 -42.34 -36.74 -13.78
C MET A 170 -41.44 -35.51 -13.64
N HIS A 171 -41.58 -34.51 -14.51
CA HIS A 171 -40.79 -33.28 -14.39
C HIS A 171 -41.05 -32.55 -13.05
N LEU A 172 -42.29 -32.57 -12.52
CA LEU A 172 -42.57 -32.03 -11.19
C LEU A 172 -41.88 -32.83 -10.07
N ALA A 173 -41.86 -34.16 -10.18
CA ALA A 173 -41.14 -35.02 -9.24
C ALA A 173 -39.62 -34.78 -9.28
N GLU A 174 -39.05 -34.62 -10.48
CA GLU A 174 -37.62 -34.30 -10.67
C GLU A 174 -37.26 -32.95 -10.04
N VAL A 175 -38.09 -31.91 -10.26
CA VAL A 175 -37.92 -30.60 -9.61
C VAL A 175 -37.97 -30.73 -8.08
N ARG A 176 -38.85 -31.58 -7.55
CA ARG A 176 -38.95 -31.82 -6.10
C ARG A 176 -37.67 -32.44 -5.55
N VAL A 177 -37.11 -33.47 -6.20
CA VAL A 177 -35.81 -34.05 -5.80
C VAL A 177 -34.73 -32.95 -5.75
N ARG A 178 -34.60 -32.14 -6.81
CA ARG A 178 -33.62 -31.05 -6.85
C ARG A 178 -33.80 -30.02 -5.73
N LEU A 179 -35.04 -29.72 -5.36
CA LEU A 179 -35.34 -28.78 -4.28
C LEU A 179 -34.84 -29.30 -2.93
N VAL A 180 -35.13 -30.57 -2.61
CA VAL A 180 -34.69 -31.17 -1.33
C VAL A 180 -33.17 -31.33 -1.31
N GLU A 181 -32.54 -31.72 -2.42
CA GLU A 181 -31.08 -31.75 -2.53
C GLU A 181 -30.43 -30.37 -2.31
N ARG A 182 -31.06 -29.28 -2.78
CA ARG A 182 -30.56 -27.92 -2.53
C ARG A 182 -30.67 -27.53 -1.05
N ARG A 183 -31.74 -27.96 -0.38
CA ARG A 183 -31.91 -27.78 1.08
C ARG A 183 -30.86 -28.57 1.84
N LEU A 184 -30.62 -29.83 1.48
CA LEU A 184 -29.56 -30.65 2.06
C LEU A 184 -28.19 -29.99 1.91
N LYS A 185 -27.86 -29.45 0.73
CA LYS A 185 -26.61 -28.68 0.55
C LYS A 185 -26.51 -27.46 1.48
N GLY A 186 -27.65 -26.87 1.85
CA GLY A 186 -27.74 -25.74 2.76
C GLY A 186 -27.56 -26.10 4.25
N THR A 187 -27.48 -27.38 4.62
CA THR A 187 -27.13 -27.79 5.99
C THR A 187 -25.63 -27.73 6.26
N VAL A 188 -24.81 -27.68 5.21
CA VAL A 188 -23.35 -27.51 5.31
C VAL A 188 -23.01 -26.06 5.00
N ILE A 189 -22.80 -25.27 6.05
CA ILE A 189 -22.44 -23.86 5.92
C ILE A 189 -20.96 -23.76 5.60
N LYS A 190 -20.61 -23.02 4.54
CA LYS A 190 -19.24 -22.91 4.03
C LYS A 190 -18.71 -21.49 4.00
N ALA A 191 -17.39 -21.34 4.09
CA ALA A 191 -16.72 -20.06 4.00
C ALA A 191 -16.85 -19.45 2.58
N PRO A 192 -17.31 -18.19 2.45
CA PRO A 192 -17.48 -17.55 1.14
C PRO A 192 -16.16 -17.06 0.52
N PHE A 193 -15.11 -16.87 1.32
CA PHE A 193 -13.79 -16.43 0.90
C PHE A 193 -12.73 -16.78 1.95
N ASP A 194 -11.45 -16.69 1.57
CA ASP A 194 -10.31 -16.89 2.48
C ASP A 194 -10.23 -15.77 3.52
N GLY A 195 -10.10 -16.12 4.79
CA GLY A 195 -10.10 -15.14 5.86
C GLY A 195 -9.83 -15.73 7.24
N VAL A 196 -10.12 -14.93 8.27
CA VAL A 196 -10.00 -15.32 9.67
C VAL A 196 -11.36 -15.18 10.34
N VAL A 197 -11.72 -16.17 11.18
CA VAL A 197 -12.93 -16.14 11.99
C VAL A 197 -12.71 -15.16 13.15
N VAL A 198 -13.48 -14.07 13.19
CA VAL A 198 -13.38 -13.03 14.24
C VAL A 198 -14.43 -13.17 15.32
N VAL A 199 -15.57 -13.76 15.00
CA VAL A 199 -16.64 -14.03 15.96
C VAL A 199 -17.28 -15.37 15.63
N LYS A 200 -17.39 -16.24 16.64
CA LYS A 200 -18.22 -17.44 16.58
C LYS A 200 -19.59 -17.13 17.19
N HIS A 201 -20.67 -17.32 16.43
CA HIS A 201 -22.04 -17.02 16.86
C HIS A 201 -22.85 -18.26 17.23
N THR A 202 -22.31 -19.47 16.99
CA THR A 202 -22.99 -20.72 17.28
C THR A 202 -22.08 -21.79 17.85
N GLU A 203 -22.69 -22.76 18.54
CA GLU A 203 -22.02 -23.90 19.16
C GLU A 203 -22.76 -25.20 18.84
N VAL A 204 -22.04 -26.32 18.95
CA VAL A 204 -22.62 -27.66 18.84
C VAL A 204 -23.75 -27.84 19.86
N GLY A 205 -24.87 -28.38 19.41
CA GLY A 205 -26.08 -28.57 20.22
C GLY A 205 -27.04 -27.37 20.20
N GLN A 206 -26.68 -26.25 19.59
CA GLN A 206 -27.59 -25.12 19.40
C GLN A 206 -28.54 -25.36 18.23
N TRP A 207 -29.79 -24.91 18.36
CA TRP A 207 -30.72 -24.85 17.24
C TRP A 207 -30.52 -23.58 16.42
N MET A 208 -30.37 -23.75 15.11
CA MET A 208 -30.21 -22.66 14.15
C MET A 208 -31.50 -22.39 13.39
N ASN A 209 -31.77 -21.11 13.11
CA ASN A 209 -32.86 -20.69 12.23
C ASN A 209 -32.28 -20.19 10.90
N ILE A 210 -33.08 -20.21 9.85
CA ILE A 210 -32.73 -19.60 8.56
C ILE A 210 -32.39 -18.12 8.77
N GLY A 211 -31.24 -17.69 8.26
CA GLY A 211 -30.70 -16.34 8.42
C GLY A 211 -30.01 -16.09 9.77
N GLY A 212 -30.00 -17.07 10.68
CA GLY A 212 -29.28 -16.98 11.95
C GLY A 212 -27.76 -16.91 11.73
N PRO A 213 -27.01 -16.09 12.48
CA PRO A 213 -25.57 -15.95 12.31
C PRO A 213 -24.82 -17.19 12.83
N VAL A 214 -23.84 -17.66 12.05
CA VAL A 214 -23.01 -18.84 12.36
C VAL A 214 -21.61 -18.39 12.80
N VAL A 215 -20.93 -17.64 11.94
CA VAL A 215 -19.62 -17.05 12.20
C VAL A 215 -19.47 -15.73 11.46
N GLU A 216 -18.56 -14.89 11.94
CA GLU A 216 -18.12 -13.69 11.25
C GLU A 216 -16.69 -13.87 10.76
N ILE A 217 -16.47 -13.61 9.46
CA ILE A 217 -15.18 -13.79 8.78
C ILE A 217 -14.74 -12.47 8.16
N ILE A 218 -13.46 -12.15 8.33
CA ILE A 218 -12.81 -11.02 7.65
C ILE A 218 -11.71 -11.51 6.71
N ALA A 219 -11.56 -10.86 5.56
CA ALA A 219 -10.43 -11.12 4.68
C ALA A 219 -9.18 -10.41 5.20
N THR A 220 -8.07 -11.13 5.31
CA THR A 220 -6.82 -10.61 5.88
C THR A 220 -5.71 -10.40 4.86
N SER A 221 -5.79 -11.02 3.68
CA SER A 221 -4.72 -10.97 2.67
C SER A 221 -4.57 -9.60 2.00
N ARG A 222 -5.65 -8.80 1.99
CA ARG A 222 -5.67 -7.46 1.42
C ARG A 222 -6.49 -6.55 2.33
N MET A 223 -5.94 -5.39 2.63
CA MET A 223 -6.54 -4.41 3.54
C MET A 223 -6.75 -3.07 2.85
N ASP A 224 -7.52 -2.20 3.49
CA ASP A 224 -7.66 -0.80 3.10
C ASP A 224 -7.12 0.09 4.20
N ALA A 225 -6.28 1.06 3.87
CA ALA A 225 -6.09 2.22 4.72
C ALA A 225 -7.14 3.27 4.35
N VAL A 226 -7.98 3.65 5.30
CA VAL A 226 -8.94 4.73 5.18
C VAL A 226 -8.30 5.99 5.74
N LEU A 227 -7.83 6.87 4.87
CA LEU A 227 -7.17 8.12 5.24
C LEU A 227 -8.18 9.27 5.27
N GLU A 228 -8.15 10.08 6.33
CA GLU A 228 -9.01 11.24 6.48
C GLU A 228 -8.37 12.48 5.83
N VAL A 229 -8.78 12.78 4.60
CA VAL A 229 -8.16 13.85 3.80
C VAL A 229 -8.97 15.14 3.90
N PRO A 230 -8.37 16.27 4.34
CA PRO A 230 -9.05 17.57 4.32
C PRO A 230 -9.56 17.96 2.94
N GLU A 231 -10.79 18.49 2.87
CA GLU A 231 -11.50 18.84 1.62
C GLU A 231 -10.62 19.58 0.59
N ARG A 232 -9.84 20.57 1.07
CA ARG A 232 -8.95 21.40 0.23
C ARG A 232 -7.87 20.64 -0.55
N TYR A 233 -7.54 19.40 -0.18
CA TYR A 233 -6.49 18.61 -0.84
C TYR A 233 -7.04 17.50 -1.74
N ILE A 234 -8.34 17.24 -1.72
CA ILE A 234 -8.96 16.15 -2.48
C ILE A 234 -8.75 16.31 -3.99
N GLY A 235 -8.74 17.55 -4.49
CA GLY A 235 -8.54 17.85 -5.91
C GLY A 235 -7.19 17.38 -6.46
N HIS A 236 -6.21 17.08 -5.61
CA HIS A 236 -4.89 16.58 -6.01
C HIS A 236 -4.79 15.04 -5.92
N LEU A 237 -5.87 14.34 -5.55
CA LEU A 237 -5.92 12.89 -5.45
C LEU A 237 -6.77 12.30 -6.58
N ALA A 238 -6.34 11.15 -7.09
CA ALA A 238 -7.05 10.42 -8.13
C ALA A 238 -6.97 8.91 -7.86
N ALA A 239 -7.99 8.16 -8.28
CA ALA A 239 -7.94 6.70 -8.23
C ALA A 239 -6.76 6.16 -9.04
N GLY A 240 -6.12 5.11 -8.53
CA GLY A 240 -4.90 4.52 -9.09
C GLY A 240 -3.59 5.21 -8.69
N MET A 241 -3.64 6.35 -8.00
CA MET A 241 -2.44 7.03 -7.51
C MET A 241 -1.81 6.26 -6.34
N ASP A 242 -0.49 6.10 -6.35
CA ASP A 242 0.23 5.48 -5.25
C ASP A 242 0.47 6.46 -4.11
N LEU A 243 0.22 6.01 -2.87
CA LEU A 243 0.46 6.73 -1.63
C LEU A 243 1.31 5.87 -0.68
N SER A 244 2.23 6.54 0.01
CA SER A 244 2.98 5.92 1.11
C SER A 244 2.13 5.95 2.39
N VAL A 245 1.84 4.78 2.95
CA VAL A 245 1.09 4.61 4.19
C VAL A 245 1.99 3.97 5.25
N LYS A 246 2.11 4.59 6.41
CA LYS A 246 2.89 4.09 7.54
C LYS A 246 1.98 3.68 8.69
N PRO A 247 1.84 2.37 8.97
CA PRO A 247 1.19 1.90 10.19
C PRO A 247 1.96 2.37 11.44
N ALA A 248 1.24 2.81 12.47
CA ALA A 248 1.84 3.32 13.71
C ALA A 248 2.64 2.25 14.48
N SER A 249 2.27 0.98 14.31
CA SER A 249 2.94 -0.19 14.89
C SER A 249 4.23 -0.58 14.17
N MET A 250 4.54 0.02 13.01
CA MET A 250 5.64 -0.38 12.15
C MET A 250 6.60 0.78 11.87
N ASN A 251 7.90 0.47 11.78
CA ASN A 251 8.92 1.46 11.42
C ASN A 251 8.96 1.73 9.91
N ALA A 252 8.48 0.78 9.10
CA ALA A 252 8.48 0.85 7.64
C ALA A 252 7.14 1.40 7.09
N SER A 253 7.22 2.10 5.96
CA SER A 253 6.06 2.49 5.16
C SER A 253 5.72 1.40 4.14
N VAL A 254 4.43 1.26 3.85
CA VAL A 254 3.88 0.40 2.80
C VAL A 254 3.30 1.29 1.71
N THR A 255 3.65 1.03 0.46
CA THR A 255 3.04 1.72 -0.68
C THR A 255 1.72 1.04 -1.04
N GLY A 256 0.67 1.83 -1.22
CA GLY A 256 -0.63 1.35 -1.69
C GLY A 256 -1.26 2.29 -2.71
N SER A 257 -2.19 1.79 -3.50
CA SER A 257 -2.86 2.58 -4.55
C SER A 257 -4.24 3.04 -4.10
N ILE A 258 -4.61 4.28 -4.44
CA ILE A 258 -5.94 4.82 -4.13
C ILE A 258 -6.98 4.01 -4.90
N ARG A 259 -7.82 3.27 -4.18
CA ARG A 259 -8.96 2.56 -4.78
C ARG A 259 -10.09 3.52 -5.10
N GLY A 260 -10.33 4.49 -4.22
CA GLY A 260 -11.43 5.43 -4.38
C GLY A 260 -11.49 6.46 -3.28
N ILE A 261 -12.14 7.57 -3.61
CA ILE A 261 -12.43 8.67 -2.71
C ILE A 261 -13.92 8.59 -2.38
N ILE A 262 -14.28 8.46 -1.11
CA ILE A 262 -15.68 8.35 -0.70
C ILE A 262 -16.30 9.75 -0.74
N PRO A 263 -17.35 10.01 -1.54
CA PRO A 263 -17.97 11.34 -1.67
C PRO A 263 -18.92 11.65 -0.50
N LEU A 264 -18.62 11.12 0.69
CA LEU A 264 -19.33 11.36 1.94
C LEU A 264 -18.28 11.68 3.00
N GLY A 265 -18.10 12.98 3.25
CA GLY A 265 -17.14 13.47 4.23
C GLY A 265 -17.75 13.65 5.62
N ASP A 266 -16.88 13.75 6.62
CA ASP A 266 -17.23 14.17 7.96
C ASP A 266 -17.38 15.70 7.99
N THR A 267 -18.58 16.20 8.32
CA THR A 267 -18.87 17.63 8.31
C THR A 267 -18.26 18.39 9.49
N GLN A 268 -17.94 17.71 10.60
CA GLN A 268 -17.27 18.30 11.74
C GLN A 268 -15.77 18.44 11.47
N ALA A 269 -15.13 17.39 10.96
CA ALA A 269 -13.70 17.39 10.65
C ALA A 269 -13.35 18.05 9.30
N ARG A 270 -14.34 18.20 8.41
CA ARG A 270 -14.17 18.63 7.00
C ARG A 270 -13.14 17.76 6.25
N THR A 271 -13.20 16.46 6.49
CA THR A 271 -12.37 15.45 5.85
C THR A 271 -13.23 14.52 5.01
N TYR A 272 -12.61 13.91 4.01
CA TYR A 272 -13.21 12.88 3.18
C TYR A 272 -12.37 11.61 3.27
N PRO A 273 -13.00 10.44 3.46
CA PRO A 273 -12.28 9.18 3.52
C PRO A 273 -11.73 8.80 2.14
N VAL A 274 -10.43 8.56 2.07
CA VAL A 274 -9.74 8.03 0.90
C VAL A 274 -9.28 6.62 1.18
N LYS A 275 -9.77 5.66 0.40
CA LYS A 275 -9.42 4.23 0.53
C LYS A 275 -8.17 3.93 -0.30
N VAL A 276 -7.11 3.51 0.38
CA VAL A 276 -5.85 3.07 -0.21
C VAL A 276 -5.75 1.55 -0.06
N ALA A 277 -5.65 0.85 -1.19
CA ALA A 277 -5.49 -0.60 -1.23
C ALA A 277 -4.08 -1.00 -0.79
N LEU A 278 -4.00 -1.90 0.19
CA LEU A 278 -2.74 -2.44 0.72
C LEU A 278 -2.71 -3.96 0.59
N GLU A 279 -1.61 -4.48 0.07
CA GLU A 279 -1.31 -5.91 0.12
C GLU A 279 -0.85 -6.30 1.53
N ASN A 280 -1.25 -7.48 2.01
CA ASN A 280 -0.90 -7.97 3.34
C ASN A 280 -0.51 -9.47 3.31
N PRO A 281 0.54 -9.84 2.55
CA PRO A 281 0.93 -11.25 2.39
C PRO A 281 1.37 -11.89 3.70
N ASP A 282 2.00 -11.12 4.59
CA ASP A 282 2.56 -11.60 5.85
C ASP A 282 1.56 -11.50 7.02
N GLY A 283 0.34 -11.01 6.77
CA GLY A 283 -0.70 -10.85 7.79
C GLY A 283 -0.40 -9.79 8.86
N SER A 284 0.64 -8.97 8.69
CA SER A 284 1.09 -8.00 9.69
C SER A 284 0.16 -6.79 9.84
N LEU A 285 -0.61 -6.45 8.81
CA LEU A 285 -1.61 -5.38 8.85
C LEU A 285 -2.90 -5.94 9.46
N LEU A 286 -3.29 -5.43 10.62
CA LEU A 286 -4.53 -5.82 11.29
C LEU A 286 -5.57 -4.70 11.19
N PRO A 287 -6.86 -5.03 11.02
CA PRO A 287 -7.93 -4.04 11.10
C PRO A 287 -7.90 -3.29 12.44
N GLY A 288 -8.24 -2.00 12.40
CA GLY A 288 -8.22 -1.11 13.56
C GLY A 288 -6.87 -0.45 13.84
N MET A 289 -5.78 -0.87 13.20
CA MET A 289 -4.49 -0.19 13.33
C MET A 289 -4.56 1.25 12.82
N SER A 290 -4.00 2.21 13.58
CA SER A 290 -3.82 3.58 13.11
C SER A 290 -2.70 3.66 12.08
N VAL A 291 -2.91 4.47 11.05
CA VAL A 291 -1.93 4.72 9.99
C VAL A 291 -1.75 6.21 9.74
N SER A 292 -0.59 6.56 9.19
CA SER A 292 -0.30 7.88 8.65
C SER A 292 -0.04 7.76 7.15
N GLY A 293 -0.81 8.46 6.33
CA GLY A 293 -0.63 8.52 4.88
C GLY A 293 0.02 9.84 4.46
N LEU A 294 0.95 9.78 3.52
CA LEU A 294 1.56 10.98 2.93
C LEU A 294 0.80 11.34 1.64
N ILE A 295 0.09 12.47 1.64
CA ILE A 295 -0.74 12.93 0.52
C ILE A 295 -0.17 14.19 -0.14
N PRO A 296 -0.36 14.39 -1.46
CA PRO A 296 -0.07 15.66 -2.12
C PRO A 296 -1.00 16.79 -1.67
N THR A 297 -0.47 17.99 -1.57
CA THR A 297 -1.21 19.21 -1.18
C THR A 297 -1.24 20.30 -2.25
N GLY A 298 -0.70 20.02 -3.43
CA GLY A 298 -0.60 20.97 -4.53
C GLY A 298 -0.19 20.28 -5.82
N ASP A 299 -0.11 21.04 -6.90
CA ASP A 299 0.34 20.52 -8.20
C ASP A 299 1.85 20.28 -8.22
N ARG A 300 2.28 19.42 -9.14
CA ARG A 300 3.71 19.23 -9.42
C ARG A 300 4.27 20.50 -10.05
N MET A 301 5.42 20.95 -9.53
CA MET A 301 6.13 22.11 -10.06
C MET A 301 7.59 21.73 -10.31
N GLN A 302 8.19 22.35 -11.32
CA GLN A 302 9.64 22.28 -11.50
C GLN A 302 10.28 23.23 -10.50
N ALA A 303 11.15 22.71 -9.64
CA ALA A 303 11.88 23.52 -8.68
C ALA A 303 13.34 23.11 -8.62
N ILE A 304 14.17 24.10 -8.31
CA ILE A 304 15.58 23.87 -8.06
C ILE A 304 15.72 23.17 -6.72
N THR A 305 16.40 22.02 -6.72
CA THR A 305 16.70 21.23 -5.54
C THR A 305 18.19 21.21 -5.27
N VAL A 306 18.52 21.18 -3.98
CA VAL A 306 19.89 21.11 -3.46
C VAL A 306 19.95 20.08 -2.35
N ASN A 307 21.12 19.48 -2.14
CA ASN A 307 21.34 18.65 -0.96
C ASN A 307 21.14 19.48 0.32
N GLN A 308 20.43 18.93 1.31
CA GLN A 308 20.19 19.58 2.59
C GLN A 308 21.50 20.02 3.29
N ASP A 309 22.60 19.27 3.09
CA ASP A 309 23.91 19.54 3.70
C ASP A 309 24.57 20.81 3.13
N ALA A 310 24.11 21.29 1.95
CA ALA A 310 24.60 22.52 1.36
C ALA A 310 24.09 23.78 2.08
N ILE A 311 23.03 23.66 2.88
CA ILE A 311 22.37 24.80 3.52
C ILE A 311 23.08 25.15 4.82
N THR A 312 23.64 26.35 4.87
CA THR A 312 24.26 26.91 6.08
C THR A 312 23.35 27.95 6.71
N MET A 313 23.10 27.85 8.01
CA MET A 313 22.33 28.85 8.75
C MET A 313 23.26 29.99 9.20
N THR A 314 22.97 31.21 8.79
CA THR A 314 23.73 32.41 9.18
C THR A 314 22.84 33.38 9.95
N ALA A 315 23.43 34.44 10.53
CA ALA A 315 22.67 35.51 11.19
C ALA A 315 21.70 36.26 10.24
N MET A 316 21.88 36.13 8.91
CA MET A 316 21.02 36.74 7.89
C MET A 316 20.01 35.76 7.27
N GLY A 317 19.95 34.52 7.76
CA GLY A 317 19.09 33.47 7.21
C GLY A 317 19.87 32.32 6.56
N SER A 318 19.15 31.47 5.80
CA SER A 318 19.73 30.33 5.08
C SER A 318 20.52 30.78 3.85
N VAL A 319 21.75 30.27 3.71
CA VAL A 319 22.66 30.61 2.61
C VAL A 319 23.29 29.33 2.06
N ILE A 320 23.54 29.30 0.75
CA ILE A 320 24.32 28.25 0.07
C ILE A 320 25.55 28.87 -0.58
N TYR A 321 26.69 28.17 -0.54
CA TYR A 321 27.90 28.58 -1.25
C TYR A 321 27.96 27.95 -2.63
N VAL A 322 27.74 28.75 -3.67
CA VAL A 322 27.82 28.34 -5.08
C VAL A 322 29.24 28.54 -5.59
N ILE A 323 29.79 27.52 -6.26
CA ILE A 323 31.13 27.53 -6.85
C ILE A 323 31.04 28.02 -8.30
N ARG A 324 31.73 29.12 -8.61
CA ARG A 324 31.90 29.64 -9.98
C ARG A 324 33.35 30.01 -10.20
N ASP A 325 33.94 29.56 -11.30
CA ASP A 325 35.33 29.84 -11.65
C ASP A 325 36.34 29.52 -10.52
N GLY A 326 36.09 28.44 -9.77
CA GLY A 326 36.94 27.99 -8.66
C GLY A 326 36.84 28.84 -7.38
N ARG A 327 35.84 29.73 -7.28
CA ARG A 327 35.56 30.54 -6.08
C ARG A 327 34.15 30.34 -5.58
N VAL A 328 33.93 30.51 -4.28
CA VAL A 328 32.60 30.44 -3.68
C VAL A 328 31.94 31.80 -3.55
N SER A 329 30.67 31.87 -3.91
CA SER A 329 29.81 33.02 -3.67
C SER A 329 28.62 32.59 -2.79
N PRO A 330 28.38 33.25 -1.65
CA PRO A 330 27.18 33.00 -0.86
C PRO A 330 25.95 33.48 -1.64
N VAL A 331 24.94 32.64 -1.73
CA VAL A 331 23.63 32.94 -2.29
C VAL A 331 22.60 32.76 -1.18
N PRO A 332 21.93 33.83 -0.71
CA PRO A 332 20.79 33.72 0.18
C PRO A 332 19.68 32.91 -0.49
N ILE A 333 19.10 31.97 0.25
CA ILE A 333 18.04 31.09 -0.26
C ILE A 333 16.86 31.00 0.71
N GLU A 334 15.68 30.77 0.15
CA GLU A 334 14.52 30.26 0.88
C GLU A 334 14.43 28.75 0.65
N ALA A 335 14.55 27.98 1.74
CA ALA A 335 14.44 26.52 1.71
C ALA A 335 13.00 26.08 2.00
N ALA A 336 12.47 25.16 1.20
CA ALA A 336 11.17 24.55 1.41
C ALA A 336 11.23 23.01 1.32
N PRO A 337 10.41 22.29 2.12
CA PRO A 337 10.21 20.86 1.95
C PRO A 337 9.54 20.57 0.60
N GLY A 338 9.87 19.45 -0.04
CA GLY A 338 9.19 19.05 -1.30
C GLY A 338 10.01 18.17 -2.24
N ALA A 339 11.31 18.03 -2.00
CA ALA A 339 12.19 17.13 -2.76
C ALA A 339 12.44 15.81 -2.01
N SER A 340 12.90 14.79 -2.74
CA SER A 340 13.15 13.45 -2.22
C SER A 340 14.65 13.20 -2.00
N ALA A 341 15.00 12.06 -1.39
CA ALA A 341 16.40 11.61 -1.27
C ALA A 341 17.38 12.59 -0.59
N GLY A 342 16.96 13.27 0.49
CA GLY A 342 17.82 14.18 1.25
C GLY A 342 18.06 15.55 0.59
N ARG A 343 17.32 15.85 -0.48
CA ARG A 343 17.31 17.17 -1.13
C ARG A 343 16.14 18.02 -0.63
N VAL A 344 16.27 19.33 -0.78
CA VAL A 344 15.22 20.31 -0.47
C VAL A 344 15.07 21.29 -1.60
N VAL A 345 13.89 21.90 -1.72
CA VAL A 345 13.66 22.98 -2.68
C VAL A 345 14.40 24.23 -2.19
N ALA A 346 15.20 24.84 -3.05
CA ALA A 346 15.93 26.07 -2.74
C ALA A 346 15.64 27.14 -3.78
N ASN A 347 15.07 28.25 -3.33
CA ASN A 347 14.83 29.43 -4.16
C ASN A 347 15.84 30.51 -3.78
N GLY A 348 16.76 30.83 -4.70
CA GLY A 348 17.75 31.90 -4.51
C GLY A 348 18.00 32.63 -5.81
N GLN A 349 18.20 33.95 -5.74
CA GLN A 349 18.52 34.73 -6.93
C GLN A 349 19.87 34.29 -7.51
N GLY A 350 19.84 33.87 -8.77
CA GLY A 350 21.03 33.41 -9.48
C GLY A 350 21.44 31.98 -9.13
N LEU A 351 20.59 31.16 -8.52
CA LEU A 351 20.78 29.71 -8.43
C LEU A 351 20.15 29.04 -9.67
N ALA A 352 20.91 28.25 -10.41
CA ALA A 352 20.45 27.57 -11.62
C ALA A 352 20.79 26.07 -11.62
N GLU A 353 20.07 25.31 -12.44
CA GLU A 353 20.40 23.91 -12.72
C GLU A 353 21.84 23.78 -13.23
N GLY A 354 22.59 22.81 -12.70
CA GLY A 354 24.00 22.58 -13.05
C GLY A 354 25.01 23.41 -12.27
N ASP A 355 24.58 24.37 -11.43
CA ASP A 355 25.47 25.04 -10.49
C ASP A 355 26.07 24.02 -9.51
N LEU A 356 27.32 24.24 -9.08
CA LEU A 356 27.99 23.43 -8.07
C LEU A 356 27.84 24.10 -6.70
N VAL A 357 27.33 23.38 -5.72
CA VAL A 357 27.12 23.88 -4.35
C VAL A 357 27.94 23.10 -3.35
N VAL A 358 28.55 23.78 -2.38
CA VAL A 358 29.36 23.13 -1.35
C VAL A 358 28.45 22.39 -0.36
N ILE A 359 28.66 21.08 -0.20
CA ILE A 359 27.95 20.22 0.78
C ILE A 359 28.79 19.89 2.02
N GLU A 360 30.12 19.93 1.93
CA GLU A 360 31.01 19.75 3.10
C GLU A 360 32.19 20.73 3.03
N GLY A 361 32.58 21.27 4.19
CA GLY A 361 33.62 22.31 4.32
C GLY A 361 33.07 23.75 4.31
N ASN A 362 31.75 23.92 4.26
CA ASN A 362 31.03 25.20 4.24
C ASN A 362 31.29 26.10 5.47
N GLU A 363 31.55 25.53 6.65
CA GLU A 363 31.75 26.29 7.90
C GLU A 363 33.01 27.18 7.92
N ARG A 364 34.00 26.87 7.08
CA ARG A 364 35.29 27.58 7.03
C ARG A 364 35.40 28.57 5.86
N LEU A 365 34.33 28.72 5.08
CA LEU A 365 34.34 29.53 3.87
C LEU A 365 33.92 30.97 4.15
N TYR A 366 34.62 31.90 3.51
CA TYR A 366 34.25 33.32 3.44
C TYR A 366 33.91 33.69 1.99
N PRO A 367 33.12 34.76 1.77
CA PRO A 367 32.73 35.17 0.43
C PRO A 367 33.97 35.41 -0.47
N GLY A 368 34.00 34.78 -1.65
CA GLY A 368 35.09 34.89 -2.62
C GLY A 368 36.31 34.00 -2.36
N ALA A 369 36.27 33.11 -1.36
CA ALA A 369 37.33 32.13 -1.11
C ALA A 369 37.54 31.21 -2.33
N GLY A 370 38.80 30.89 -2.62
CA GLY A 370 39.14 29.87 -3.62
C GLY A 370 38.88 28.49 -3.05
N VAL A 371 38.31 27.59 -3.84
CA VAL A 371 37.99 26.24 -3.40
C VAL A 371 38.49 25.20 -4.39
N GLN A 372 38.91 24.04 -3.87
CA GLN A 372 39.27 22.88 -4.66
C GLN A 372 38.26 21.77 -4.38
N ILE A 373 37.56 21.32 -5.43
CA ILE A 373 36.60 20.23 -5.31
C ILE A 373 37.39 18.92 -5.18
N VAL A 374 37.20 18.21 -4.08
CA VAL A 374 37.84 16.93 -3.80
C VAL A 374 36.81 15.81 -3.75
N ASN A 375 37.20 14.62 -4.20
CA ASN A 375 36.32 13.45 -4.15
C ASN A 375 36.24 12.87 -2.71
N ALA A 376 35.21 12.07 -2.42
CA ALA A 376 34.95 11.56 -1.06
C ALA A 376 36.13 10.82 -0.41
N SER A 377 36.99 10.16 -1.21
CA SER A 377 38.20 9.48 -0.74
C SER A 377 39.35 10.43 -0.36
N GLU A 378 39.40 11.64 -0.92
CA GLU A 378 40.45 12.64 -0.67
C GLU A 378 40.06 13.63 0.44
N PHE A 379 38.78 13.94 0.59
CA PHE A 379 38.30 14.83 1.67
C PHE A 379 38.52 14.21 3.07
N ALA A 380 38.37 12.89 3.20
CA ALA A 380 38.64 12.16 4.44
C ALA A 380 40.15 12.13 4.81
N ALA A 381 41.04 12.25 3.82
CA ALA A 381 42.48 12.26 4.04
C ALA A 381 42.99 13.64 4.52
N GLY A 382 42.37 14.73 4.09
CA GLY A 382 42.75 16.10 4.50
C GLY A 382 42.19 16.58 5.84
N SER A 383 41.22 15.86 6.42
CA SER A 383 40.62 16.18 7.73
C SER A 383 41.25 15.41 8.90
N SER A 384 42.19 14.51 8.62
CA SER A 384 42.92 13.70 9.61
C SER A 384 44.36 14.20 9.82
N GLU A 385 44.53 15.48 10.14
CA GLU A 385 45.81 15.96 10.69
C GLU A 385 45.65 16.03 12.21
N ALA A 386 46.07 14.96 12.89
CA ALA A 386 46.08 14.83 14.34
C ALA A 386 47.04 15.85 14.98
N PRO A 387 46.76 16.36 16.20
CA PRO A 387 47.66 17.28 16.89
C PRO A 387 48.99 16.57 17.24
N PRO A 388 50.12 17.31 17.30
CA PRO A 388 51.43 16.71 17.52
C PRO A 388 51.53 16.09 18.91
N THR A 389 52.04 14.86 18.94
CA THR A 389 52.43 14.15 20.16
C THR A 389 53.58 14.88 20.85
N VAL A 390 53.37 15.25 22.12
CA VAL A 390 54.43 15.74 23.01
C VAL A 390 55.11 14.52 23.63
N GLY A 391 56.43 14.45 23.48
CA GLY A 391 57.26 13.32 23.84
C GLY A 391 57.47 13.08 25.34
N GLU A 392 57.92 11.86 25.61
CA GLU A 392 58.43 11.27 26.85
C GLU A 392 58.99 12.23 27.91
N GLY A 393 58.55 12.00 29.16
CA GLY A 393 59.29 12.27 30.38
C GLY A 393 59.20 11.05 31.29
N ASP A 394 60.28 10.27 31.30
CA ASP A 394 60.60 9.15 32.19
C ASP A 394 60.77 9.65 33.63
N ASP A 395 60.10 9.01 34.59
CA ASP A 395 60.55 8.88 35.98
C ASP A 395 59.65 7.85 36.67
N GLY A 396 60.23 6.68 36.96
CA GLY A 396 59.57 5.60 37.70
C GLY A 396 59.55 5.82 39.21
N ASP A 397 58.57 5.22 39.88
CA ASP A 397 58.79 4.65 41.22
C ASP A 397 57.76 3.53 41.50
N ASP A 398 58.25 2.50 42.18
CA ASP A 398 57.59 1.27 42.59
C ASP A 398 56.41 1.52 43.55
N THR A 399 55.35 0.71 43.44
CA THR A 399 54.96 -0.28 44.49
C THR A 399 53.61 -0.98 44.23
N ASN A 400 53.63 -2.27 44.58
CA ASN A 400 52.71 -3.39 44.40
C ASN A 400 51.36 -3.28 45.19
N PRO A 401 50.30 -4.08 44.88
CA PRO A 401 48.90 -3.79 45.14
C PRO A 401 48.30 -4.52 46.35
N GLN A 402 47.18 -4.00 46.86
CA GLN A 402 46.25 -4.75 47.69
C GLN A 402 44.78 -4.52 47.29
N THR A 403 44.19 -5.59 46.76
CA THR A 403 42.89 -6.19 47.15
C THR A 403 41.81 -5.28 47.78
N ARG A 404 40.62 -5.25 47.17
CA ARG A 404 39.37 -5.68 47.84
C ARG A 404 38.36 -6.27 46.86
N LYS A 405 38.06 -7.55 47.09
CA LYS A 405 36.82 -8.24 46.70
C LYS A 405 35.63 -7.54 47.36
N ALA A 406 34.53 -7.36 46.62
CA ALA A 406 33.21 -7.14 47.20
C ALA A 406 32.31 -8.29 46.77
N THR A 407 32.25 -9.30 47.65
CA THR A 407 31.15 -10.27 47.70
C THR A 407 30.26 -9.80 48.84
N TYR A 408 28.96 -9.60 48.60
CA TYR A 408 27.98 -9.78 49.65
C TYR A 408 26.81 -10.59 49.12
N ASP A 409 26.61 -11.66 49.86
CA ASP A 409 25.62 -12.71 49.75
C ASP A 409 24.36 -12.30 50.53
N THR A 410 23.26 -12.91 50.10
CA THR A 410 21.91 -13.08 50.64
C THR A 410 21.58 -12.70 52.11
N THR A 411 20.33 -12.25 52.31
CA THR A 411 19.27 -12.97 53.09
C THR A 411 18.33 -12.03 53.85
N SER A 412 17.02 -12.36 53.80
CA SER A 412 15.92 -11.97 54.74
C SER A 412 15.46 -10.51 54.70
N ALA A 413 14.18 -10.16 54.87
CA ALA A 413 12.96 -10.84 55.31
C ALA A 413 11.78 -9.98 54.78
N ASP A 414 10.65 -10.55 54.38
CA ASP A 414 9.46 -10.72 55.21
C ASP A 414 8.62 -9.43 55.40
N ASN A 415 7.41 -9.45 54.79
CA ASN A 415 6.10 -9.09 55.35
C ASN A 415 5.20 -8.33 54.36
N GLY A 416 3.96 -8.82 54.23
CA GLY A 416 2.81 -8.06 53.73
C GLY A 416 1.92 -8.83 52.79
#